data_AF-A0A3C1CHR5-F1
#
_entry.id   AF-A0A3C1CHR5-F1
#
_cell.length_a   1.000
_cell.length_b   1.000
_cell.length_c   1.000
_cell.angle_alpha   90.00
_cell.angle_beta   90.00
_cell.angle_gamma   90.00
#
_symmetry.space_group_name_H-M   'P 1'
#
loop_
_entity.id
_entity.type
_entity.pdbx_description
1 polymer ?
#
loop_
_entity_poly.entity_id
_entity_poly.type
_entity_poly.pdbx_seq_one_letter_code
_entity_poly.pdbx_strand_id
1 'polypeptide(L)'
;MVPGEKVLSYDDSTGELCFRTVRAKRFSGNQWVREVKAGMRSIQATDNHPFYSYAYDPHRAKKLGRYELAYVRCDQLSEAILPSTSKDYGHPHKLEIPNMWTVFTGGNQYRAAFESRRLRSARLDIPEETTEDLMWLFGLFVGDGSIEREPASDGGTRWARVTFSVPEADRARSRLLEIMARLMPSTVPEERRDRVTLRWSSVELADLFEANGFVTGARAKRVPDWVLDLPESQRLSFVAGYLDSDGCASSGTRGFSIKSVNRALLEDVAAILTSLGISSRLFTESDEERQVEILDYKATSRGSHRLEFRTDGRLLAHVSEGLRQAALAQPPASLRWFRNVGRSQIALPESVEIRRVEVSEPVRVAPTWDIEVEGTGNFVAEGFIVHNSRLTMKYPSVYLMGPKASGEVLSVAYAGPGQHQDAGAKMIHVAPETTSTIVSKSISKDGGLSTYRGLVRVEEGAKHAKSFVRCDALILDEDSTSETKPYMEVEERDAQIGHEATVSKVGEDQLFYLMSRGLSESAAMSLIVNGFIEPVTRTLPMEYAVEWSRLIELQMEGAVG
;
A
#
# COMPACT_ATOMS: atom_id res chain seq x y z
N MET A 1 2.16 -0.57 -8.39
CA MET A 1 3.38 -1.36 -8.16
C MET A 1 3.64 -2.30 -9.33
N VAL A 2 4.54 -1.88 -10.22
CA VAL A 2 5.16 -2.66 -11.29
C VAL A 2 6.67 -2.50 -11.24
N PRO A 3 7.46 -3.42 -11.84
CA PRO A 3 8.91 -3.29 -11.89
C PRO A 3 9.35 -1.92 -12.46
N GLY A 4 10.31 -1.28 -11.80
CA GLY A 4 10.82 0.05 -12.14
C GLY A 4 10.13 1.20 -11.39
N GLU A 5 8.94 1.01 -10.81
CA GLU A 5 8.32 2.02 -9.95
C GLU A 5 9.07 2.17 -8.63
N LYS A 6 9.10 3.40 -8.12
CA LYS A 6 9.57 3.68 -6.75
C LYS A 6 8.42 3.52 -5.79
N VAL A 7 8.64 2.74 -4.73
CA VAL A 7 7.69 2.56 -3.63
C VAL A 7 8.31 3.08 -2.34
N LEU A 8 7.45 3.57 -1.44
CA LEU A 8 7.87 3.94 -0.11
C LEU A 8 8.18 2.66 0.67
N SER A 9 9.33 2.63 1.34
CA SER A 9 9.84 1.54 2.17
C SER A 9 10.34 2.07 3.50
N TYR A 10 10.56 1.19 4.45
CA TYR A 10 11.11 1.53 5.76
C TYR A 10 12.51 0.92 5.91
N ASP A 11 13.49 1.76 6.25
CA ASP A 11 14.86 1.32 6.47
C ASP A 11 15.07 1.03 7.95
N ASP A 12 15.12 -0.26 8.30
CA ASP A 12 15.27 -0.72 9.69
C ASP A 12 16.57 -0.22 10.36
N SER A 13 17.61 0.09 9.58
CA SER A 13 18.91 0.51 10.13
C SER A 13 18.91 1.99 10.53
N THR A 14 18.25 2.84 9.75
CA THR A 14 18.17 4.28 10.00
C THR A 14 16.91 4.66 10.77
N GLY A 15 15.88 3.82 10.74
CA GLY A 15 14.57 4.13 11.28
C GLY A 15 13.81 5.17 10.46
N GLU A 16 14.14 5.34 9.18
CA GLU A 16 13.51 6.32 8.31
C GLU A 16 12.75 5.68 7.13
N LEU A 17 11.78 6.42 6.59
CA LEU A 17 11.15 6.06 5.33
C LEU A 17 12.09 6.40 4.17
N CYS A 18 12.12 5.58 3.13
CA CYS A 18 12.93 5.79 1.93
C CYS A 18 12.21 5.29 0.68
N PHE A 19 12.61 5.77 -0.50
CA PHE A 19 12.13 5.18 -1.75
C PHE A 19 13.04 4.06 -2.19
N ARG A 20 12.45 2.93 -2.55
CA ARG A 20 13.14 1.77 -3.13
C ARG A 20 12.46 1.39 -4.44
N THR A 21 13.23 0.84 -5.35
CA THR A 21 12.72 0.44 -6.66
C THR A 21 12.10 -0.95 -6.56
N VAL A 22 10.92 -1.13 -7.14
CA VAL A 22 10.33 -2.45 -7.36
C VAL A 22 11.17 -3.19 -8.40
N ARG A 23 11.78 -4.30 -8.00
CA ARG A 23 12.67 -5.11 -8.84
C ARG A 23 11.88 -6.14 -9.65
N ALA A 24 10.89 -6.76 -9.02
CA ALA A 24 10.08 -7.80 -9.65
C ALA A 24 8.65 -7.78 -9.11
N LYS A 25 7.73 -8.28 -9.92
CA LYS A 25 6.33 -8.54 -9.55
C LYS A 25 5.94 -9.88 -10.12
N ARG A 26 5.34 -10.74 -9.30
CA ARG A 26 4.86 -12.06 -9.70
C ARG A 26 3.42 -12.23 -9.28
N PHE A 27 2.59 -12.78 -10.16
CA PHE A 27 1.24 -13.19 -9.78
C PHE A 27 1.30 -14.50 -8.98
N SER A 28 0.67 -14.50 -7.81
CA SER A 28 0.74 -15.60 -6.82
C SER A 28 -0.57 -16.38 -6.74
N GLY A 29 -1.50 -16.10 -7.66
CA GLY A 29 -2.78 -16.78 -7.78
C GLY A 29 -3.92 -16.01 -7.11
N ASN A 30 -5.09 -16.63 -7.12
CA ASN A 30 -6.25 -16.13 -6.41
C ASN A 30 -6.28 -16.80 -5.03
N GLN A 31 -6.16 -16.02 -3.96
CA GLN A 31 -6.05 -16.53 -2.60
C GLN A 31 -7.11 -15.89 -1.70
N TRP A 32 -7.46 -16.58 -0.61
CA TRP A 32 -8.29 -16.00 0.44
C TRP A 32 -7.54 -14.86 1.11
N VAL A 33 -8.23 -13.73 1.27
CA VAL A 33 -7.67 -12.53 1.92
C VAL A 33 -8.50 -12.14 3.14
N ARG A 34 -7.79 -11.66 4.17
CA ARG A 34 -8.36 -10.98 5.34
C ARG A 34 -8.25 -9.47 5.14
N GLU A 35 -9.12 -8.75 5.82
CA GLU A 35 -9.02 -7.30 5.93
C GLU A 35 -8.32 -6.95 7.25
N VAL A 36 -7.25 -6.16 7.18
CA VAL A 36 -6.50 -5.66 8.33
C VAL A 36 -6.75 -4.15 8.46
N LYS A 37 -7.27 -3.72 9.61
CA LYS A 37 -7.60 -2.31 9.87
C LYS A 37 -6.80 -1.71 11.01
N ALA A 38 -6.39 -0.47 10.84
CA ALA A 38 -5.79 0.36 11.88
C ALA A 38 -6.37 1.79 11.81
N GLY A 39 -7.46 2.04 12.55
CA GLY A 39 -8.24 3.27 12.36
C GLY A 39 -8.88 3.28 10.97
N MET A 40 -8.56 4.31 10.17
CA MET A 40 -9.02 4.40 8.77
C MET A 40 -8.13 3.68 7.76
N ARG A 41 -6.94 3.20 8.16
CA ARG A 41 -6.08 2.40 7.28
C ARG A 41 -6.69 1.01 7.12
N SER A 42 -6.80 0.52 5.89
CA SER A 42 -7.26 -0.83 5.60
C SER A 42 -6.43 -1.44 4.49
N ILE A 43 -5.98 -2.67 4.68
CA ILE A 43 -5.28 -3.45 3.65
C ILE A 43 -5.86 -4.85 3.58
N GLN A 44 -5.92 -5.40 2.37
CA GLN A 44 -6.27 -6.81 2.16
C GLN A 44 -5.00 -7.63 1.98
N ALA A 45 -4.87 -8.70 2.76
CA ALA A 45 -3.67 -9.54 2.78
C ALA A 45 -4.01 -11.01 3.00
N THR A 46 -3.13 -11.90 2.53
CA THR A 46 -3.23 -13.35 2.77
C THR A 46 -2.81 -13.70 4.18
N ASP A 47 -3.25 -14.85 4.69
CA ASP A 47 -2.95 -15.30 6.06
C ASP A 47 -1.45 -15.25 6.41
N ASN A 48 -0.60 -15.64 5.45
CA ASN A 48 0.85 -15.68 5.62
C ASN A 48 1.57 -14.35 5.33
N HIS A 49 0.85 -13.29 4.96
CA HIS A 49 1.48 -12.02 4.60
C HIS A 49 2.16 -11.38 5.83
N PRO A 50 3.45 -11.03 5.75
CA PRO A 50 4.19 -10.50 6.90
C PRO A 50 4.01 -8.98 7.07
N PHE A 51 3.63 -8.58 8.28
CA PHE A 51 3.52 -7.19 8.72
C PHE A 51 4.64 -6.85 9.69
N TYR A 52 5.23 -5.67 9.57
CA TYR A 52 6.23 -5.21 10.52
C TYR A 52 5.58 -4.89 11.87
N SER A 53 6.01 -5.62 12.90
CA SER A 53 5.43 -5.56 14.24
C SER A 53 6.45 -6.03 15.28
N TYR A 54 5.98 -6.44 16.46
CA TYR A 54 6.77 -7.19 17.42
C TYR A 54 6.18 -8.59 17.65
N ALA A 55 7.07 -9.55 17.85
CA ALA A 55 6.73 -10.89 18.29
C ALA A 55 6.85 -11.00 19.81
N TYR A 56 5.95 -11.77 20.43
CA TYR A 56 6.02 -12.08 21.86
C TYR A 56 6.72 -13.42 22.07
N ASP A 57 7.82 -13.42 22.82
CA ASP A 57 8.53 -14.61 23.25
C ASP A 57 8.21 -14.94 24.73
N PRO A 58 7.42 -16.00 25.01
CA PRO A 58 7.12 -16.41 26.37
C PRO A 58 8.34 -16.95 27.15
N HIS A 59 9.37 -17.43 26.45
CA HIS A 59 10.56 -18.05 27.04
C HIS A 59 11.60 -17.00 27.48
N ARG A 60 11.56 -15.79 26.91
CA ARG A 60 12.43 -14.69 27.35
C ARG A 60 12.16 -14.26 28.79
N ALA A 61 13.23 -13.99 29.53
CA ALA A 61 13.14 -13.58 30.93
C ALA A 61 12.36 -12.26 31.07
N LYS A 62 11.34 -12.23 31.95
CA LYS A 62 10.43 -11.09 32.14
C LYS A 62 11.15 -9.76 32.49
N LYS A 63 12.38 -9.82 33.02
CA LYS A 63 13.22 -8.65 33.33
C LYS A 63 13.84 -8.00 32.09
N LEU A 64 14.09 -8.77 31.03
CA LEU A 64 14.63 -8.31 29.74
C LEU A 64 13.54 -7.83 28.78
N GLY A 65 12.26 -8.01 29.16
CA GLY A 65 11.12 -7.87 28.27
C GLY A 65 10.95 -9.09 27.37
N ARG A 66 9.73 -9.28 26.87
CA ARG A 66 9.29 -10.47 26.11
C ARG A 66 8.91 -10.14 24.67
N TYR A 67 9.29 -8.97 24.20
CA TYR A 67 8.97 -8.54 22.85
C TYR A 67 10.26 -8.27 22.09
N GLU A 68 10.23 -8.55 20.80
CA GLU A 68 11.28 -8.22 19.83
C GLU A 68 10.66 -7.76 18.52
N LEU A 69 11.33 -6.89 17.77
CA LEU A 69 10.87 -6.46 16.46
C LEU A 69 10.94 -7.64 15.48
N ALA A 70 9.86 -7.89 14.77
CA ALA A 70 9.74 -9.02 13.87
C ALA A 70 8.67 -8.77 12.80
N TYR A 71 8.70 -9.59 11.76
CA TYR A 71 7.61 -9.66 10.81
C TYR A 71 6.61 -10.73 11.26
N VAL A 72 5.37 -10.31 11.54
CA VAL A 72 4.30 -11.15 12.07
C VAL A 72 3.29 -11.43 10.97
N ARG A 73 2.80 -12.67 10.89
CA ARG A 73 1.81 -13.08 9.90
C ARG A 73 0.46 -12.39 10.13
N CYS A 74 -0.23 -12.09 9.04
CA CYS A 74 -1.56 -11.47 9.05
C CYS A 74 -2.55 -12.17 10.00
N ASP A 75 -2.61 -13.50 9.99
CA ASP A 75 -3.54 -14.28 10.81
C ASP A 75 -3.23 -14.29 12.31
N GLN A 76 -2.04 -13.83 12.70
CA GLN A 76 -1.57 -13.73 14.09
C GLN A 76 -1.37 -12.28 14.54
N LEU A 77 -1.68 -11.31 13.67
CA LEU A 77 -1.37 -9.91 13.89
C LEU A 77 -2.38 -9.28 14.87
N SER A 78 -1.88 -8.74 15.98
CA SER A 78 -2.70 -7.96 16.94
C SER A 78 -2.34 -6.47 16.93
N GLU A 79 -1.10 -6.16 16.61
CA GLU A 79 -0.54 -4.80 16.58
C GLU A 79 0.38 -4.69 15.36
N ALA A 80 0.53 -3.49 14.80
CA ALA A 80 1.39 -3.21 13.67
C ALA A 80 2.16 -1.90 13.89
N ILE A 81 3.39 -1.86 13.38
CA ILE A 81 4.21 -0.65 13.33
C ILE A 81 3.89 0.05 12.02
N LEU A 82 3.40 1.29 12.12
CA LEU A 82 2.86 2.05 11.02
C LEU A 82 3.63 3.37 10.84
N PRO A 83 3.82 3.87 9.61
CA PRO A 83 4.39 5.19 9.39
C PRO A 83 3.53 6.28 10.03
N SER A 84 4.16 7.17 10.79
CA SER A 84 3.58 8.41 11.34
C SER A 84 3.99 9.66 10.57
N THR A 85 4.70 9.49 9.46
CA THR A 85 5.08 10.53 8.51
C THR A 85 5.02 9.97 7.08
N SER A 86 5.26 10.82 6.10
CA SER A 86 5.41 10.43 4.70
C SER A 86 6.69 11.04 4.14
N LYS A 87 7.11 10.57 2.96
CA LYS A 87 8.10 11.29 2.14
C LYS A 87 7.38 11.85 0.94
N ASP A 88 7.78 13.03 0.50
CA ASP A 88 7.20 13.60 -0.70
C ASP A 88 7.63 12.78 -1.93
N TYR A 89 6.64 12.34 -2.70
CA TYR A 89 6.78 11.62 -3.97
C TYR A 89 5.87 12.17 -5.05
N GLY A 90 5.06 13.18 -4.72
CA GLY A 90 4.04 13.66 -5.63
C GLY A 90 4.61 14.62 -6.67
N HIS A 91 3.85 14.78 -7.75
CA HIS A 91 4.10 15.82 -8.76
C HIS A 91 2.86 16.70 -8.86
N PRO A 92 3.00 18.02 -9.03
CA PRO A 92 1.86 18.89 -9.28
C PRO A 92 0.99 18.32 -10.41
N HIS A 93 -0.32 18.32 -10.20
CA HIS A 93 -1.26 17.79 -11.18
C HIS A 93 -1.50 18.83 -12.28
N LYS A 94 -1.43 18.39 -13.54
CA LYS A 94 -1.79 19.24 -14.67
C LYS A 94 -3.30 19.42 -14.72
N LEU A 95 -3.76 20.65 -14.51
CA LEU A 95 -5.18 20.94 -14.41
C LEU A 95 -5.89 20.70 -15.74
N GLU A 96 -7.12 20.18 -15.65
CA GLU A 96 -8.04 20.19 -16.78
C GLU A 96 -8.55 21.62 -16.98
N ILE A 97 -8.01 22.29 -18.01
CA ILE A 97 -8.39 23.65 -18.36
C ILE A 97 -9.73 23.61 -19.10
N PRO A 98 -10.73 24.42 -18.68
CA PRO A 98 -12.04 24.47 -19.32
C PRO A 98 -11.97 24.71 -20.83
N ASN A 99 -12.82 24.00 -21.59
CA ASN A 99 -12.97 24.27 -23.01
C ASN A 99 -13.59 25.66 -23.23
N MET A 100 -12.83 26.58 -23.80
CA MET A 100 -13.27 27.97 -24.00
C MET A 100 -14.30 28.14 -25.13
N TRP A 101 -14.60 27.08 -25.89
CA TRP A 101 -15.62 27.11 -26.94
C TRP A 101 -17.01 26.85 -26.40
N THR A 102 -17.95 27.74 -26.70
CA THR A 102 -19.39 27.50 -26.52
C THR A 102 -20.01 27.15 -27.86
N VAL A 103 -20.75 26.03 -27.90
CA VAL A 103 -21.50 25.58 -29.08
C VAL A 103 -22.97 25.96 -28.91
N PHE A 104 -23.53 26.64 -29.90
CA PHE A 104 -24.93 27.06 -29.96
C PHE A 104 -25.60 26.36 -31.12
N THR A 105 -26.85 25.92 -30.92
CA THR A 105 -27.68 25.36 -31.97
C THR A 105 -28.73 26.39 -32.37
N GLY A 106 -28.54 27.00 -33.53
CA GLY A 106 -29.44 28.00 -34.09
C GLY A 106 -30.30 27.45 -35.23
N GLY A 107 -31.39 28.15 -35.56
CA GLY A 107 -32.15 27.91 -36.79
C GLY A 107 -31.77 28.93 -37.86
N ASN A 108 -31.48 28.48 -39.08
CA ASN A 108 -31.25 29.39 -40.21
C ASN A 108 -32.59 29.94 -40.75
N GLN A 109 -32.52 30.83 -41.75
CA GLN A 109 -33.70 31.42 -42.41
C GLN A 109 -34.67 30.39 -43.05
N TYR A 110 -34.25 29.12 -43.16
CA TYR A 110 -35.04 28.00 -43.67
C TYR A 110 -35.49 27.03 -42.57
N ARG A 111 -35.35 27.37 -41.29
CA ARG A 111 -35.63 26.52 -40.12
C ARG A 111 -34.77 25.25 -40.03
N ALA A 112 -33.66 25.16 -40.76
CA ALA A 112 -32.69 24.08 -40.57
C ALA A 112 -31.77 24.41 -39.39
N ALA A 113 -31.48 23.41 -38.56
CA ALA A 113 -30.55 23.54 -37.44
C ALA A 113 -29.12 23.70 -37.96
N PHE A 114 -28.35 24.61 -37.37
CA PHE A 114 -26.92 24.76 -37.61
C PHE A 114 -26.18 25.01 -36.30
N GLU A 115 -24.96 24.47 -36.20
CA GLU A 115 -24.08 24.72 -35.07
C GLU A 115 -23.21 25.96 -35.31
N SER A 116 -23.16 26.84 -34.32
CA SER A 116 -22.22 27.97 -34.28
C SER A 116 -21.32 27.83 -33.07
N ARG A 117 -20.05 28.23 -33.20
CA ARG A 117 -19.07 28.16 -32.11
C ARG A 117 -18.57 29.57 -31.79
N ARG A 118 -18.53 29.90 -30.50
CA ARG A 118 -17.96 31.17 -30.00
C ARG A 118 -16.84 30.87 -29.01
N LEU A 119 -15.69 31.51 -29.20
CA LEU A 119 -14.62 31.49 -28.22
C LEU A 119 -14.94 32.48 -27.08
N ARG A 120 -14.89 32.01 -25.83
CA ARG A 120 -15.01 32.82 -24.62
C ARG A 120 -13.70 33.57 -24.34
N SER A 121 -13.79 34.81 -23.90
CA SER A 121 -12.63 35.56 -23.39
C SER A 121 -12.29 35.07 -21.97
N ALA A 122 -11.10 34.49 -21.78
CA ALA A 122 -10.65 34.05 -20.45
C ALA A 122 -10.52 35.25 -19.50
N ARG A 123 -11.21 35.19 -18.35
CA ARG A 123 -11.03 36.12 -17.22
C ARG A 123 -10.27 35.48 -16.05
N LEU A 124 -9.81 34.25 -16.24
CA LEU A 124 -9.04 33.51 -15.28
C LEU A 124 -7.58 33.44 -15.71
N ASP A 125 -6.71 33.66 -14.74
CA ASP A 125 -5.29 33.34 -14.83
C ASP A 125 -5.06 31.97 -14.19
N ILE A 126 -5.35 30.91 -14.94
CA ILE A 126 -5.28 29.53 -14.44
C ILE A 126 -3.85 29.03 -14.61
N PRO A 127 -3.16 28.60 -13.53
CA PRO A 127 -1.87 27.95 -13.67
C PRO A 127 -2.01 26.64 -14.47
N GLU A 128 -0.96 26.19 -15.15
CA GLU A 128 -1.00 24.91 -15.87
C GLU A 128 -1.09 23.72 -14.90
N GLU A 129 -0.54 23.88 -13.70
CA GLU A 129 -0.45 22.86 -12.67
C GLU A 129 -1.04 23.34 -11.34
N THR A 130 -1.36 22.39 -10.47
CA THR A 130 -1.83 22.67 -9.11
C THR A 130 -0.77 23.40 -8.29
N THR A 131 -1.24 24.32 -7.44
CA THR A 131 -0.42 25.06 -6.47
C THR A 131 -1.00 24.90 -5.07
N GLU A 132 -0.23 25.20 -4.02
CA GLU A 132 -0.74 25.12 -2.64
C GLU A 132 -1.97 26.01 -2.41
N ASP A 133 -1.98 27.22 -2.98
CA ASP A 133 -3.11 28.15 -2.87
C ASP A 133 -4.34 27.61 -3.60
N LEU A 134 -4.18 27.04 -4.79
CA LEU A 134 -5.30 26.44 -5.51
C LEU A 134 -5.84 25.20 -4.78
N MET A 135 -4.96 24.37 -4.23
CA MET A 135 -5.39 23.21 -3.46
C MET A 135 -6.11 23.59 -2.18
N TRP A 136 -5.66 24.64 -1.48
CA TRP A 136 -6.40 25.19 -0.34
C TRP A 136 -7.78 25.70 -0.76
N LEU A 137 -7.89 26.39 -1.91
CA LEU A 137 -9.17 26.84 -2.45
C LEU A 137 -10.12 25.68 -2.77
N PHE A 138 -9.61 24.59 -3.36
CA PHE A 138 -10.38 23.38 -3.60
C PHE A 138 -10.85 22.71 -2.30
N GLY A 139 -9.99 22.67 -1.26
CA GLY A 139 -10.38 22.20 0.06
C GLY A 139 -11.49 23.05 0.69
N LEU A 140 -11.36 24.37 0.64
CA LEU A 140 -12.38 25.31 1.11
C LEU A 140 -13.70 25.13 0.35
N PHE A 141 -13.65 24.89 -0.96
CA PHE A 141 -14.83 24.64 -1.77
C PHE A 141 -15.55 23.34 -1.36
N VAL A 142 -14.80 22.31 -0.99
CA VAL A 142 -15.38 21.05 -0.51
C VAL A 142 -16.22 21.24 0.75
N GLY A 143 -15.85 22.14 1.66
CA GLY A 143 -16.73 22.53 2.77
C GLY A 143 -17.82 23.51 2.33
N ASP A 144 -17.44 24.79 2.17
CA ASP A 144 -18.36 25.92 2.06
C ASP A 144 -18.71 26.35 0.63
N GLY A 145 -18.12 25.68 -0.37
CA GLY A 145 -18.31 26.00 -1.79
C GLY A 145 -19.59 25.44 -2.40
N SER A 146 -20.17 26.18 -3.35
CA SER A 146 -21.25 25.71 -4.21
C SER A 146 -21.21 26.35 -5.61
N ILE A 147 -21.82 25.65 -6.58
CA ILE A 147 -21.92 26.11 -7.97
C ILE A 147 -23.40 26.17 -8.33
N GLU A 148 -23.83 27.29 -8.88
CA GLU A 148 -25.16 27.44 -9.47
C GLU A 148 -25.01 27.71 -10.95
N ARG A 149 -25.85 27.08 -11.78
CA ARG A 149 -25.81 27.21 -13.23
C ARG A 149 -27.21 27.30 -13.82
N GLU A 150 -27.36 28.12 -14.84
CA GLU A 150 -28.56 28.17 -15.68
C GLU A 150 -28.21 27.78 -17.14
N PRO A 151 -28.86 26.74 -17.70
CA PRO A 151 -28.65 26.35 -19.10
C PRO A 151 -29.28 27.38 -20.05
N ALA A 152 -28.68 27.55 -21.23
CA ALA A 152 -29.24 28.39 -22.29
C ALA A 152 -30.23 27.60 -23.16
N SER A 153 -31.26 28.27 -23.67
CA SER A 153 -32.31 27.67 -24.50
C SER A 153 -31.83 27.17 -25.87
N ASP A 154 -30.73 27.73 -26.36
CA ASP A 154 -30.06 27.47 -27.64
C ASP A 154 -28.83 26.57 -27.50
N GLY A 155 -28.62 25.98 -26.31
CA GLY A 155 -27.46 25.14 -25.99
C GLY A 155 -26.35 25.90 -25.27
N GLY A 156 -25.63 25.19 -24.39
CA GLY A 156 -24.58 25.77 -23.54
C GLY A 156 -25.10 26.37 -22.23
N THR A 157 -24.26 27.18 -21.59
CA THR A 157 -24.51 27.76 -20.26
C THR A 157 -24.82 29.25 -20.38
N ARG A 158 -25.99 29.68 -19.89
CA ARG A 158 -26.40 31.10 -19.88
C ARG A 158 -25.59 31.89 -18.86
N TRP A 159 -25.47 31.36 -17.65
CA TRP A 159 -24.59 31.87 -16.60
C TRP A 159 -24.26 30.75 -15.61
N ALA A 160 -23.12 30.86 -14.94
CA ALA A 160 -22.80 30.08 -13.76
C ALA A 160 -22.17 30.99 -12.71
N ARG A 161 -22.28 30.59 -11.44
CA ARG A 161 -21.76 31.34 -10.31
C ARG A 161 -21.18 30.39 -9.27
N VAL A 162 -19.98 30.71 -8.80
CA VAL A 162 -19.31 29.99 -7.72
C VAL A 162 -19.45 30.80 -6.44
N THR A 163 -19.82 30.12 -5.37
CA THR A 163 -20.26 30.76 -4.13
C THR A 163 -19.56 30.12 -2.94
N PHE A 164 -19.10 30.92 -1.99
CA PHE A 164 -18.49 30.48 -0.73
C PHE A 164 -19.20 31.12 0.47
N SER A 165 -19.55 30.31 1.45
CA SER A 165 -20.22 30.75 2.69
C SER A 165 -19.19 31.19 3.75
N VAL A 166 -18.54 32.33 3.52
CA VAL A 166 -17.50 32.88 4.42
C VAL A 166 -17.90 34.27 4.97
N PRO A 167 -18.51 34.34 6.17
CA PRO A 167 -18.85 35.60 6.84
C PRO A 167 -17.65 36.53 7.04
N GLU A 168 -17.90 37.81 7.32
CA GLU A 168 -16.84 38.83 7.47
C GLU A 168 -15.77 38.48 8.52
N ALA A 169 -16.19 37.84 9.62
CA ALA A 169 -15.30 37.39 10.70
C ALA A 169 -14.68 36.00 10.47
N ASP A 170 -14.98 35.35 9.33
CA ASP A 170 -14.51 34.00 9.05
C ASP A 170 -13.00 33.97 8.79
N ARG A 171 -12.34 32.97 9.39
CA ARG A 171 -10.88 32.77 9.29
C ARG A 171 -10.38 32.48 7.87
N ALA A 172 -11.23 31.94 6.99
CA ALA A 172 -10.88 31.63 5.61
C ALA A 172 -11.04 32.84 4.67
N ARG A 173 -11.82 33.86 5.05
CA ARG A 173 -12.26 34.94 4.14
C ARG A 173 -11.10 35.73 3.54
N SER A 174 -10.13 36.16 4.35
CA SER A 174 -9.00 36.96 3.86
C SER A 174 -8.17 36.21 2.83
N ARG A 175 -7.82 34.95 3.12
CA ARG A 175 -7.05 34.10 2.21
C ARG A 175 -7.82 33.77 0.93
N LEU A 176 -9.12 33.51 1.02
CA LEU A 176 -9.98 33.33 -0.16
C LEU A 176 -9.91 34.55 -1.09
N LEU A 177 -10.08 35.75 -0.54
CA LEU A 177 -10.06 36.98 -1.33
C LEU A 177 -8.71 37.21 -2.00
N GLU A 178 -7.60 36.93 -1.31
CA GLU A 178 -6.25 37.03 -1.87
C GLU A 178 -6.03 36.05 -3.03
N ILE A 179 -6.42 34.79 -2.86
CA ILE A 179 -6.28 33.76 -3.90
C ILE A 179 -7.16 34.11 -5.10
N MET A 180 -8.43 34.47 -4.86
CA MET A 180 -9.36 34.84 -5.92
C MET A 180 -8.94 36.12 -6.67
N ALA A 181 -8.30 37.07 -6.00
CA ALA A 181 -7.76 38.27 -6.66
C ALA A 181 -6.59 37.95 -7.60
N ARG A 182 -5.79 36.90 -7.31
CA ARG A 182 -4.74 36.43 -8.24
C ARG A 182 -5.34 35.61 -9.38
N LEU A 183 -6.27 34.71 -9.06
CA LEU A 183 -6.92 33.83 -10.03
C LEU A 183 -7.85 34.60 -10.99
N MET A 184 -8.48 35.67 -10.52
CA MET A 184 -9.42 36.51 -11.28
C MET A 184 -9.16 38.02 -11.05
N PRO A 185 -8.05 38.60 -11.53
CA PRO A 185 -7.62 39.97 -11.20
C PRO A 185 -8.62 41.08 -11.55
N SER A 186 -9.45 40.86 -12.55
CA SER A 186 -10.44 41.84 -13.03
C SER A 186 -11.86 41.59 -12.49
N THR A 187 -12.02 40.73 -11.50
CA THR A 187 -13.35 40.35 -10.97
C THR A 187 -13.42 40.56 -9.46
N VAL A 188 -14.41 41.34 -9.02
CA VAL A 188 -14.74 41.53 -7.61
C VAL A 188 -15.93 40.63 -7.25
N PRO A 189 -15.91 39.92 -6.11
CA PRO A 189 -17.07 39.14 -5.68
C PRO A 189 -18.27 40.03 -5.40
N GLU A 190 -19.46 39.52 -5.72
CA GLU A 190 -20.72 40.01 -5.20
C GLU A 190 -20.91 39.48 -3.77
N GLU A 191 -21.16 40.37 -2.81
CA GLU A 191 -21.53 39.98 -1.46
C GLU A 191 -23.04 39.95 -1.29
N ARG A 192 -23.57 38.85 -0.73
CA ARG A 192 -25.01 38.73 -0.45
C ARG A 192 -25.40 39.69 0.67
N ARG A 193 -26.66 40.15 0.67
CA ARG A 193 -27.17 41.14 1.66
C ARG A 193 -27.01 40.71 3.12
N ASP A 194 -26.96 39.41 3.38
CA ASP A 194 -26.76 38.84 4.72
C ASP A 194 -25.28 38.87 5.18
N ARG A 195 -24.34 39.25 4.31
CA ARG A 195 -22.88 39.29 4.55
C ARG A 195 -22.26 37.95 4.93
N VAL A 196 -22.98 36.86 4.66
CA VAL A 196 -22.50 35.49 4.93
C VAL A 196 -21.77 34.94 3.71
N THR A 197 -22.14 35.37 2.51
CA THR A 197 -21.79 34.67 1.28
C THR A 197 -21.14 35.59 0.25
N LEU A 198 -20.03 35.13 -0.31
CA LEU A 198 -19.34 35.76 -1.45
C LEU A 198 -19.57 34.96 -2.73
N ARG A 199 -19.74 35.66 -3.86
CA ARG A 199 -20.13 35.07 -5.13
C ARG A 199 -19.32 35.62 -6.30
N TRP A 200 -18.83 34.73 -7.15
CA TRP A 200 -18.19 35.06 -8.42
C TRP A 200 -19.04 34.58 -9.59
N SER A 201 -19.51 35.53 -10.40
CA SER A 201 -20.27 35.25 -11.61
C SER A 201 -19.33 34.93 -12.77
N SER A 202 -19.01 33.64 -12.94
CA SER A 202 -18.04 33.14 -13.90
C SER A 202 -18.37 31.70 -14.32
N VAL A 203 -18.59 31.49 -15.62
CA VAL A 203 -18.80 30.14 -16.17
C VAL A 203 -17.48 29.39 -16.20
N GLU A 204 -16.40 30.07 -16.55
CA GLU A 204 -15.06 29.53 -16.64
C GLU A 204 -14.53 29.05 -15.28
N LEU A 205 -14.85 29.76 -14.19
CA LEU A 205 -14.49 29.32 -12.84
C LEU A 205 -15.29 28.08 -12.44
N ALA A 206 -16.60 28.06 -12.71
CA ALA A 206 -17.42 26.88 -12.45
C ALA A 206 -16.92 25.66 -13.24
N ASP A 207 -16.61 25.85 -14.52
CA ASP A 207 -16.06 24.80 -15.38
C ASP A 207 -14.70 24.30 -14.85
N LEU A 208 -13.84 25.17 -14.28
CA LEU A 208 -12.55 24.77 -13.70
C LEU A 208 -12.75 23.81 -12.52
N PHE A 209 -13.67 24.13 -11.60
CA PHE A 209 -13.99 23.22 -10.49
C PHE A 209 -14.58 21.91 -11.00
N GLU A 210 -15.59 21.97 -11.87
CA GLU A 210 -16.30 20.77 -12.36
C GLU A 210 -15.39 19.86 -13.20
N ALA A 211 -14.57 20.41 -14.11
CA ALA A 211 -13.64 19.64 -14.94
C ALA A 211 -12.59 18.91 -14.09
N ASN A 212 -12.18 19.50 -12.96
CA ASN A 212 -11.23 18.88 -12.04
C ASN A 212 -11.92 18.04 -10.95
N GLY A 213 -13.23 17.77 -11.08
CA GLY A 213 -13.98 16.82 -10.23
C GLY A 213 -14.62 17.42 -8.98
N PHE A 214 -14.61 18.75 -8.81
CA PHE A 214 -15.23 19.44 -7.68
C PHE A 214 -16.64 19.90 -8.02
N VAL A 215 -17.62 19.09 -7.60
CA VAL A 215 -19.04 19.33 -7.88
C VAL A 215 -19.78 19.96 -6.69
N THR A 216 -20.96 20.51 -6.96
CA THR A 216 -21.84 21.04 -5.90
C THR A 216 -22.75 19.96 -5.30
N GLY A 217 -23.28 20.23 -4.10
CA GLY A 217 -24.22 19.35 -3.39
C GLY A 217 -23.54 18.53 -2.28
N ALA A 218 -23.99 18.71 -1.04
CA ALA A 218 -23.32 18.16 0.15
C ALA A 218 -23.07 16.64 0.09
N ARG A 219 -24.01 15.84 -0.45
CA ARG A 219 -23.89 14.38 -0.59
C ARG A 219 -23.16 13.93 -1.87
N ALA A 220 -22.99 14.82 -2.85
CA ALA A 220 -22.35 14.52 -4.13
C ALA A 220 -20.85 14.83 -4.13
N LYS A 221 -20.40 15.76 -3.28
CA LYS A 221 -18.98 16.11 -3.13
C LYS A 221 -18.14 14.87 -2.80
N ARG A 222 -17.05 14.70 -3.54
CA ARG A 222 -16.00 13.69 -3.37
C ARG A 222 -14.64 14.34 -3.60
N VAL A 223 -13.57 13.73 -3.10
CA VAL A 223 -12.23 14.14 -3.50
C VAL A 223 -11.83 13.36 -4.75
N PRO A 224 -11.34 14.02 -5.81
CA PRO A 224 -10.78 13.33 -6.97
C PRO A 224 -9.55 12.48 -6.61
N ASP A 225 -9.41 11.30 -7.22
CA ASP A 225 -8.31 10.36 -6.91
C ASP A 225 -6.92 10.97 -7.13
N TRP A 226 -6.76 11.83 -8.13
CA TRP A 226 -5.48 12.50 -8.44
C TRP A 226 -4.95 13.37 -7.30
N VAL A 227 -5.79 13.76 -6.32
CA VAL A 227 -5.36 14.50 -5.13
C VAL A 227 -4.41 13.66 -4.26
N LEU A 228 -4.52 12.33 -4.26
CA LEU A 228 -3.65 11.44 -3.49
C LEU A 228 -2.21 11.40 -4.02
N ASP A 229 -2.02 11.71 -5.30
CA ASP A 229 -0.72 11.68 -6.00
C ASP A 229 0.02 13.03 -5.96
N LEU A 230 -0.58 14.04 -5.34
CA LEU A 230 -0.01 15.38 -5.26
C LEU A 230 1.20 15.45 -4.32
N PRO A 231 2.06 16.48 -4.47
CA PRO A 231 3.12 16.75 -3.52
C PRO A 231 2.56 16.87 -2.10
N GLU A 232 3.38 16.52 -1.11
CA GLU A 232 2.99 16.53 0.31
C GLU A 232 2.38 17.87 0.72
N SER A 233 3.01 18.99 0.36
CA SER A 233 2.54 20.33 0.73
C SER A 233 1.17 20.66 0.12
N GLN A 234 0.89 20.17 -1.09
CA GLN A 234 -0.38 20.39 -1.77
C GLN A 234 -1.52 19.57 -1.17
N ARG A 235 -1.26 18.32 -0.77
CA ARG A 235 -2.22 17.50 -0.01
C ARG A 235 -2.53 18.12 1.35
N LEU A 236 -1.51 18.59 2.07
CA LEU A 236 -1.67 19.32 3.33
C LEU A 236 -2.49 20.59 3.14
N SER A 237 -2.22 21.35 2.08
CA SER A 237 -2.94 22.59 1.76
C SER A 237 -4.42 22.33 1.46
N PHE A 238 -4.74 21.25 0.72
CA PHE A 238 -6.11 20.82 0.49
C PHE A 238 -6.86 20.49 1.78
N VAL A 239 -6.26 19.66 2.65
CA VAL A 239 -6.85 19.31 3.95
C VAL A 239 -7.02 20.58 4.82
N ALA A 240 -6.06 21.50 4.78
CA ALA A 240 -6.14 22.77 5.49
C ALA A 240 -7.29 23.65 5.00
N GLY A 241 -7.54 23.70 3.69
CA GLY A 241 -8.68 24.41 3.11
C GLY A 241 -10.02 23.90 3.66
N TYR A 242 -10.18 22.58 3.74
CA TYR A 242 -11.40 21.98 4.29
C TYR A 242 -11.51 22.14 5.82
N LEU A 243 -10.38 22.18 6.52
CA LEU A 243 -10.33 22.49 7.95
C LEU A 243 -10.70 23.95 8.25
N ASP A 244 -10.24 24.89 7.43
CA ASP A 244 -10.53 26.31 7.61
C ASP A 244 -12.01 26.63 7.37
N SER A 245 -12.71 25.81 6.58
CA SER A 245 -14.17 25.86 6.43
C SER A 245 -14.89 25.16 7.60
N ASP A 246 -14.94 23.82 7.59
CA ASP A 246 -15.80 22.99 8.45
C ASP A 246 -15.04 22.38 9.64
N GLY A 247 -13.75 22.66 9.77
CA GLY A 247 -12.89 22.06 10.79
C GLY A 247 -12.96 22.76 12.14
N CYS A 248 -12.84 21.99 13.20
CA CYS A 248 -12.67 22.49 14.57
C CYS A 248 -11.47 21.84 15.24
N ALA A 249 -10.87 22.54 16.20
CA ALA A 249 -9.93 21.92 17.12
C ALA A 249 -10.67 20.90 17.99
N SER A 250 -10.11 19.71 18.16
CA SER A 250 -10.71 18.66 19.01
C SER A 250 -10.76 19.10 20.47
N SER A 251 -11.86 18.82 21.17
CA SER A 251 -11.97 19.08 22.61
C SER A 251 -11.20 18.05 23.42
N GLY A 252 -10.33 18.49 24.34
CA GLY A 252 -9.71 17.64 25.36
C GLY A 252 -8.39 16.98 24.97
N THR A 253 -8.08 16.88 23.67
CA THR A 253 -6.75 16.47 23.19
C THR A 253 -6.37 17.27 21.94
N ARG A 254 -5.08 17.53 21.78
CA ARG A 254 -4.53 18.24 20.62
C ARG A 254 -4.79 17.47 19.32
N GLY A 255 -5.72 18.00 18.52
CA GLY A 255 -6.17 17.41 17.27
C GLY A 255 -7.15 18.30 16.52
N PHE A 256 -7.61 17.79 15.38
CA PHE A 256 -8.64 18.39 14.56
C PHE A 256 -9.82 17.44 14.40
N SER A 257 -10.99 18.02 14.15
CA SER A 257 -12.21 17.30 13.81
C SER A 257 -12.92 17.98 12.66
N ILE A 258 -13.46 17.20 11.74
CA ILE A 258 -14.32 17.65 10.64
C ILE A 258 -15.65 16.91 10.76
N LYS A 259 -16.76 17.64 10.67
CA LYS A 259 -18.11 17.06 10.67
C LYS A 259 -18.74 17.19 9.30
N SER A 260 -19.41 16.14 8.85
CA SER A 260 -20.12 16.14 7.57
C SER A 260 -21.27 15.14 7.55
N VAL A 261 -22.32 15.47 6.78
CA VAL A 261 -23.40 14.54 6.43
C VAL A 261 -22.99 13.54 5.35
N ASN A 262 -21.82 13.73 4.74
CA ASN A 262 -21.29 12.90 3.68
C ASN A 262 -20.12 12.06 4.19
N ARG A 263 -20.42 10.81 4.57
CA ARG A 263 -19.42 9.87 5.06
C ARG A 263 -18.33 9.57 4.03
N ALA A 264 -18.70 9.37 2.77
CA ALA A 264 -17.76 9.02 1.69
C ALA A 264 -16.71 10.11 1.48
N LEU A 265 -17.11 11.39 1.58
CA LEU A 265 -16.16 12.51 1.53
C LEU A 265 -15.15 12.47 2.70
N LEU A 266 -15.60 12.15 3.91
CA LEU A 266 -14.69 12.00 5.05
C LEU A 266 -13.77 10.78 4.91
N GLU A 267 -14.22 9.72 4.26
CA GLU A 267 -13.39 8.56 3.90
C GLU A 267 -12.30 8.95 2.89
N ASP A 268 -12.63 9.76 1.88
CA ASP A 268 -11.64 10.30 0.94
C ASP A 268 -10.58 11.15 1.65
N VAL A 269 -10.99 12.06 2.54
CA VAL A 269 -10.07 12.88 3.33
C VAL A 269 -9.21 12.02 4.26
N ALA A 270 -9.78 10.94 4.82
CA ALA A 270 -9.03 9.98 5.61
C ALA A 270 -7.97 9.23 4.79
N ALA A 271 -8.21 8.97 3.50
CA ALA A 271 -7.21 8.41 2.59
C ALA A 271 -6.05 9.39 2.37
N ILE A 272 -6.33 10.69 2.16
CA ILE A 272 -5.28 11.72 2.08
C ILE A 272 -4.45 11.75 3.36
N LEU A 273 -5.09 11.80 4.53
CA LEU A 273 -4.41 11.78 5.82
C LEU A 273 -3.54 10.53 5.99
N THR A 274 -4.03 9.37 5.57
CA THR A 274 -3.27 8.11 5.58
C THR A 274 -2.02 8.19 4.70
N SER A 275 -2.15 8.76 3.50
CA SER A 275 -1.01 8.98 2.58
C SER A 275 0.07 9.92 3.15
N LEU A 276 -0.32 10.80 4.08
CA LEU A 276 0.56 11.72 4.81
C LEU A 276 1.14 11.11 6.10
N GLY A 277 0.75 9.89 6.45
CA GLY A 277 1.12 9.24 7.72
C GLY A 277 0.31 9.73 8.93
N ILE A 278 -0.75 10.52 8.73
CA ILE A 278 -1.58 11.09 9.79
C ILE A 278 -2.72 10.13 10.11
N SER A 279 -2.65 9.51 11.29
CA SER A 279 -3.68 8.59 11.77
C SER A 279 -5.00 9.31 12.09
N SER A 280 -6.09 8.83 11.51
CA SER A 280 -7.44 9.37 11.68
C SER A 280 -8.45 8.31 12.14
N ARG A 281 -9.60 8.77 12.66
CA ARG A 281 -10.73 7.95 13.09
C ARG A 281 -12.03 8.56 12.60
N LEU A 282 -12.89 7.74 12.00
CA LEU A 282 -14.22 8.16 11.54
C LEU A 282 -15.29 7.59 12.47
N PHE A 283 -16.16 8.48 12.96
CA PHE A 283 -17.29 8.16 13.81
C PHE A 283 -18.60 8.46 13.08
N THR A 284 -19.63 7.68 13.36
CA THR A 284 -21.01 8.01 12.98
C THR A 284 -21.76 8.36 14.26
N GLU A 285 -22.11 9.64 14.41
CA GLU A 285 -22.84 10.16 15.57
C GLU A 285 -24.34 9.86 15.45
N SER A 286 -24.87 9.94 14.23
CA SER A 286 -26.22 9.50 13.90
C SER A 286 -26.28 9.04 12.45
N ASP A 287 -26.99 7.95 12.19
CA ASP A 287 -27.23 7.42 10.83
C ASP A 287 -28.70 7.57 10.40
N GLU A 288 -29.58 7.91 11.34
CA GLU A 288 -31.02 8.05 11.09
C GLU A 288 -31.42 9.50 10.82
N GLU A 289 -32.29 9.69 9.83
CA GLU A 289 -32.96 10.99 9.66
C GLU A 289 -33.97 11.20 10.80
N ARG A 290 -33.82 12.29 11.56
CA ARG A 290 -34.72 12.64 12.66
C ARG A 290 -35.16 14.07 12.55
N GLN A 291 -36.43 14.35 12.84
CA GLN A 291 -36.88 15.73 12.97
C GLN A 291 -36.36 16.30 14.30
N VAL A 292 -35.67 17.43 14.20
CA VAL A 292 -35.16 18.20 15.33
C VAL A 292 -35.74 19.60 15.26
N GLU A 293 -36.12 20.13 16.40
CA GLU A 293 -36.65 21.49 16.53
C GLU A 293 -35.50 22.38 17.00
N ILE A 294 -35.05 23.28 16.11
CA ILE A 294 -33.96 24.23 16.40
C ILE A 294 -34.56 25.62 16.33
N LEU A 295 -34.57 26.35 17.45
CA LEU A 295 -35.08 27.72 17.53
C LEU A 295 -36.50 27.86 16.92
N ASP A 296 -37.41 26.94 17.25
CA ASP A 296 -38.79 26.84 16.75
C ASP A 296 -38.95 26.46 15.25
N TYR A 297 -37.87 26.03 14.59
CA TYR A 297 -37.91 25.47 13.23
C TYR A 297 -37.79 23.96 13.25
N LYS A 298 -38.73 23.26 12.60
CA LYS A 298 -38.62 21.83 12.30
C LYS A 298 -37.59 21.62 11.20
N ALA A 299 -36.41 21.16 11.58
CA ALA A 299 -35.34 20.76 10.67
C ALA A 299 -35.22 19.23 10.65
N THR A 300 -34.82 18.67 9.51
CA THR A 300 -34.45 17.25 9.44
C THR A 300 -32.96 17.13 9.69
N SER A 301 -32.57 16.52 10.81
CA SER A 301 -31.19 16.08 11.03
C SER A 301 -30.94 14.86 10.14
N ARG A 302 -30.00 14.97 9.20
CA ARG A 302 -29.78 13.99 8.13
C ARG A 302 -28.45 13.26 8.31
N GLY A 303 -28.31 12.51 9.39
CA GLY A 303 -27.07 11.82 9.76
C GLY A 303 -25.91 12.79 10.08
N SER A 304 -24.94 12.34 10.89
CA SER A 304 -23.76 13.14 11.23
C SER A 304 -22.57 12.21 11.38
N HIS A 305 -21.54 12.44 10.57
CA HIS A 305 -20.27 11.73 10.66
C HIS A 305 -19.18 12.72 11.07
N ARG A 306 -18.22 12.23 11.85
CA ARG A 306 -17.10 13.04 12.35
C ARG A 306 -15.79 12.32 12.10
N LEU A 307 -14.88 12.98 11.40
CA LEU A 307 -13.49 12.54 11.24
C LEU A 307 -12.62 13.27 12.27
N GLU A 308 -11.85 12.54 13.06
CA GLU A 308 -10.89 13.10 14.03
C GLU A 308 -9.48 12.62 13.77
N PHE A 309 -8.51 13.50 13.93
CA PHE A 309 -7.09 13.17 13.75
C PHE A 309 -6.19 14.10 14.58
N ARG A 310 -4.97 13.66 14.84
CA ARG A 310 -4.01 14.43 15.64
C ARG A 310 -3.44 15.60 14.84
N THR A 311 -2.92 16.60 15.55
CA THR A 311 -2.14 17.66 14.90
C THR A 311 -0.83 17.10 14.36
N ASP A 312 -0.50 17.51 13.14
CA ASP A 312 0.81 17.32 12.53
C ASP A 312 1.46 18.70 12.35
N GLY A 313 2.75 18.83 12.64
CA GLY A 313 3.48 20.11 12.52
C GLY A 313 3.45 20.68 11.10
N ARG A 314 3.48 19.79 10.10
CA ARG A 314 3.40 20.15 8.68
C ARG A 314 2.02 20.70 8.35
N LEU A 315 0.95 20.05 8.80
CA LEU A 315 -0.42 20.54 8.58
C LEU A 315 -0.70 21.86 9.30
N LEU A 316 -0.16 22.03 10.52
CA LEU A 316 -0.30 23.27 11.29
C LEU A 316 0.27 24.50 10.56
N ALA A 317 1.20 24.31 9.63
CA ALA A 317 1.76 25.40 8.82
C ALA A 317 0.78 25.92 7.75
N HIS A 318 -0.22 25.12 7.36
CA HIS A 318 -1.14 25.45 6.26
C HIS A 318 -2.52 25.95 6.72
N VAL A 319 -2.94 25.66 7.95
CA VAL A 319 -4.24 26.08 8.51
C VAL A 319 -4.21 27.54 8.99
N SER A 320 -5.37 28.16 9.07
CA SER A 320 -5.54 29.52 9.60
C SER A 320 -5.04 29.69 11.04
N GLU A 321 -4.59 30.91 11.37
CA GLU A 321 -4.05 31.24 12.68
C GLU A 321 -5.00 30.87 13.83
N GLY A 322 -6.27 31.25 13.70
CA GLY A 322 -7.27 31.00 14.74
C GLY A 322 -7.44 29.52 15.03
N LEU A 323 -7.50 28.68 13.99
CA LEU A 323 -7.62 27.24 14.13
C LEU A 323 -6.34 26.61 14.70
N ARG A 324 -5.17 27.09 14.26
CA ARG A 324 -3.86 26.67 14.78
C ARG A 324 -3.76 26.91 16.28
N GLN A 325 -4.09 28.12 16.75
CA GLN A 325 -4.03 28.46 18.17
C GLN A 325 -5.03 27.64 18.99
N ALA A 326 -6.25 27.45 18.48
CA ALA A 326 -7.25 26.63 19.14
C ALA A 326 -6.79 25.18 19.32
N ALA A 327 -6.12 24.60 18.32
CA ALA A 327 -5.58 23.25 18.41
C ALA A 327 -4.40 23.16 19.38
N LEU A 328 -3.45 24.11 19.33
CA LEU A 328 -2.27 24.13 20.18
C LEU A 328 -2.58 24.37 21.66
N ALA A 329 -3.67 25.09 21.96
CA ALA A 329 -4.17 25.32 23.31
C ALA A 329 -4.61 24.03 24.02
N GLN A 330 -4.91 22.96 23.26
CA GLN A 330 -5.25 21.66 23.82
C GLN A 330 -3.97 20.89 24.25
N PRO A 331 -4.05 20.09 25.33
CA PRO A 331 -2.91 19.31 25.80
C PRO A 331 -2.53 18.25 24.75
N PRO A 332 -1.22 17.99 24.53
CA PRO A 332 -0.78 16.94 23.63
C PRO A 332 -1.23 15.57 24.15
N ALA A 333 -1.61 14.67 23.23
CA ALA A 333 -1.87 13.29 23.60
C ALA A 333 -0.58 12.62 24.12
N SER A 334 -0.69 11.74 25.13
CA SER A 334 0.46 10.97 25.60
C SER A 334 0.99 10.06 24.49
N LEU A 335 2.17 10.39 23.96
CA LEU A 335 2.85 9.61 22.90
C LEU A 335 3.62 8.41 23.46
N ARG A 336 3.85 8.36 24.78
CA ARG A 336 4.76 7.41 25.44
C ARG A 336 4.38 5.94 25.18
N TRP A 337 3.09 5.64 25.03
CA TRP A 337 2.55 4.29 24.82
C TRP A 337 2.62 3.80 23.38
N PHE A 338 2.80 4.70 22.41
CA PHE A 338 2.79 4.35 20.98
C PHE A 338 4.19 4.08 20.43
N ARG A 339 5.25 4.33 21.21
CA ARG A 339 6.65 4.17 20.78
C ARG A 339 7.49 3.26 21.67
N ASN A 340 7.00 2.89 22.86
CA ASN A 340 7.74 2.04 23.81
C ASN A 340 7.00 0.73 24.08
N VAL A 341 7.66 -0.40 23.85
CA VAL A 341 7.08 -1.73 24.09
C VAL A 341 7.44 -2.24 25.48
N GLY A 342 6.58 -1.94 26.46
CA GLY A 342 6.66 -2.49 27.81
C GLY A 342 8.06 -2.36 28.46
N ARG A 343 8.65 -3.49 28.87
CA ARG A 343 10.00 -3.57 29.45
C ARG A 343 11.08 -3.98 28.46
N SER A 344 10.74 -4.18 27.18
CA SER A 344 11.62 -4.77 26.17
C SER A 344 12.68 -3.83 25.61
N GLN A 345 12.84 -2.63 26.18
CA GLN A 345 13.76 -1.57 25.70
C GLN A 345 13.61 -1.21 24.21
N ILE A 346 12.51 -1.63 23.56
CA ILE A 346 12.20 -1.23 22.18
C ILE A 346 11.66 0.20 22.23
N ALA A 347 12.39 1.12 21.63
CA ALA A 347 12.00 2.51 21.40
C ALA A 347 11.98 2.77 19.89
N LEU A 348 10.79 3.10 19.37
CA LEU A 348 10.63 3.39 17.95
C LEU A 348 11.04 4.82 17.58
N PRO A 349 11.57 5.04 16.37
CA PRO A 349 11.90 6.37 15.87
C PRO A 349 10.65 7.20 15.62
N GLU A 350 10.83 8.50 15.33
CA GLU A 350 9.69 9.42 15.18
C GLU A 350 8.85 9.19 13.92
N SER A 351 9.41 8.48 12.94
CA SER A 351 8.82 8.16 11.65
C SER A 351 7.74 7.08 11.71
N VAL A 352 7.66 6.32 12.80
CA VAL A 352 6.69 5.22 12.99
C VAL A 352 6.04 5.22 14.37
N GLU A 353 4.89 4.55 14.48
CA GLU A 353 4.17 4.32 15.73
C GLU A 353 3.50 2.94 15.76
N ILE A 354 3.31 2.39 16.96
CA ILE A 354 2.57 1.15 17.17
C ILE A 354 1.08 1.44 17.21
N ARG A 355 0.30 0.65 16.49
CA ARG A 355 -1.16 0.67 16.55
C ARG A 355 -1.71 -0.75 16.70
N ARG A 356 -2.76 -0.87 17.51
CA ARG A 356 -3.59 -2.05 17.51
C ARG A 356 -4.31 -2.18 16.18
N VAL A 357 -4.34 -3.39 15.65
CA VAL A 357 -5.04 -3.72 14.41
C VAL A 357 -6.24 -4.61 14.70
N GLU A 358 -7.22 -4.55 13.80
CA GLU A 358 -8.33 -5.48 13.73
C GLU A 358 -8.14 -6.32 12.47
N VAL A 359 -8.07 -7.65 12.64
CA VAL A 359 -7.93 -8.60 11.54
C VAL A 359 -9.24 -9.35 11.40
N SER A 360 -9.85 -9.32 10.22
CA SER A 360 -11.10 -10.02 9.96
C SER A 360 -10.89 -11.53 9.77
N GLU A 361 -11.99 -12.28 9.79
CA GLU A 361 -12.02 -13.59 9.13
C GLU A 361 -11.80 -13.44 7.61
N PRO A 362 -11.37 -14.50 6.89
CA PRO A 362 -11.18 -14.44 5.44
C PRO A 362 -12.48 -14.01 4.75
N VAL A 363 -12.41 -12.91 4.00
CA VAL A 363 -13.61 -12.21 3.48
C VAL A 363 -13.94 -12.66 2.07
N ARG A 364 -12.91 -12.80 1.22
CA ARG A 364 -13.06 -13.13 -0.20
C ARG A 364 -11.80 -13.74 -0.78
N VAL A 365 -11.94 -14.35 -1.95
CA VAL A 365 -10.82 -14.71 -2.81
C VAL A 365 -10.47 -13.52 -3.70
N ALA A 366 -9.21 -13.10 -3.70
CA ALA A 366 -8.71 -11.99 -4.50
C ALA A 366 -7.41 -12.39 -5.22
N PRO A 367 -7.10 -11.79 -6.39
CA PRO A 367 -5.80 -11.96 -7.02
C PRO A 367 -4.70 -11.37 -6.11
N THR A 368 -3.61 -12.12 -5.94
CA THR A 368 -2.48 -11.72 -5.09
C THR A 368 -1.19 -11.68 -5.89
N TRP A 369 -0.27 -10.81 -5.48
CA TRP A 369 1.02 -10.63 -6.13
C TRP A 369 2.12 -10.53 -5.10
N ASP A 370 3.23 -11.21 -5.37
CA ASP A 370 4.49 -11.02 -4.66
C ASP A 370 5.30 -9.94 -5.35
N ILE A 371 5.90 -9.06 -4.57
CA ILE A 371 6.66 -7.91 -5.06
C ILE A 371 8.03 -7.92 -4.41
N GLU A 372 9.08 -7.86 -5.21
CA GLU A 372 10.45 -7.72 -4.73
C GLU A 372 10.86 -6.24 -4.76
N VAL A 373 11.37 -5.75 -3.63
CA VAL A 373 11.78 -4.37 -3.45
C VAL A 373 13.25 -4.34 -3.05
N GLU A 374 13.99 -3.44 -3.68
CA GLU A 374 15.44 -3.31 -3.51
C GLU A 374 15.87 -3.06 -2.06
N GLY A 375 16.93 -3.76 -1.63
CA GLY A 375 17.62 -3.54 -0.36
C GLY A 375 16.96 -4.24 0.83
N THR A 376 15.75 -3.81 1.22
CA THR A 376 15.13 -4.20 2.49
C THR A 376 14.05 -5.26 2.37
N GLY A 377 13.56 -5.57 1.16
CA GLY A 377 12.46 -6.52 0.96
C GLY A 377 11.09 -6.06 1.51
N ASN A 378 10.99 -4.86 2.09
CA ASN A 378 9.77 -4.27 2.65
C ASN A 378 9.27 -3.05 1.85
N PHE A 379 7.99 -2.73 2.03
CA PHE A 379 7.35 -1.55 1.46
C PHE A 379 6.14 -1.12 2.29
N VAL A 380 5.70 0.12 2.09
CA VAL A 380 4.49 0.67 2.69
C VAL A 380 3.33 0.46 1.71
N ALA A 381 2.31 -0.27 2.15
CA ALA A 381 1.08 -0.50 1.40
C ALA A 381 -0.12 -0.06 2.26
N GLU A 382 -0.95 0.85 1.74
CA GLU A 382 -2.10 1.42 2.47
C GLU A 382 -1.76 1.93 3.89
N GLY A 383 -0.53 2.43 4.05
CA GLY A 383 0.00 2.89 5.33
C GLY A 383 0.44 1.79 6.30
N PHE A 384 0.60 0.54 5.86
CA PHE A 384 1.20 -0.56 6.62
C PHE A 384 2.60 -0.87 6.08
N ILE A 385 3.58 -1.08 6.97
CA ILE A 385 4.88 -1.63 6.56
C ILE A 385 4.73 -3.14 6.46
N VAL A 386 4.87 -3.65 5.24
CA VAL A 386 4.75 -5.07 4.92
C VAL A 386 6.02 -5.55 4.22
N HIS A 387 6.25 -6.87 4.22
CA HIS A 387 7.42 -7.46 3.56
C HIS A 387 6.99 -8.46 2.48
N ASN A 388 7.86 -8.70 1.50
CA ASN A 388 7.71 -9.86 0.62
C ASN A 388 7.85 -11.14 1.45
N SER A 389 7.04 -12.17 1.24
CA SER A 389 6.95 -13.29 2.19
C SER A 389 8.33 -13.91 2.53
N ARG A 390 8.79 -13.73 3.79
CA ARG A 390 9.95 -14.41 4.41
C ARG A 390 9.81 -15.94 4.39
N LEU A 391 8.60 -16.40 4.10
CA LEU A 391 8.22 -17.73 3.67
C LEU A 391 8.10 -17.77 2.14
N THR A 392 8.99 -18.48 1.47
CA THR A 392 8.85 -18.73 0.02
C THR A 392 8.19 -20.09 -0.19
N MET A 393 7.01 -20.09 -0.82
CA MET A 393 6.33 -21.32 -1.24
C MET A 393 6.37 -21.48 -2.76
N LYS A 394 7.02 -22.53 -3.28
CA LYS A 394 7.15 -22.76 -4.73
C LYS A 394 6.87 -24.24 -5.07
N TYR A 395 5.85 -24.47 -5.89
CA TYR A 395 5.46 -25.82 -6.37
C TYR A 395 5.20 -25.85 -7.89
N PRO A 396 6.23 -25.74 -8.74
CA PRO A 396 6.08 -25.91 -10.19
C PRO A 396 5.39 -27.25 -10.48
N SER A 397 4.41 -27.24 -11.38
CA SER A 397 3.58 -28.40 -11.69
C SER A 397 3.68 -28.73 -13.17
N VAL A 398 3.99 -29.98 -13.51
CA VAL A 398 4.11 -30.47 -14.89
C VAL A 398 3.03 -31.52 -15.13
N TYR A 399 2.18 -31.27 -16.14
CA TYR A 399 1.13 -32.18 -16.57
C TYR A 399 1.57 -32.90 -17.85
N LEU A 400 1.78 -34.21 -17.74
CA LEU A 400 2.24 -35.07 -18.83
C LEU A 400 1.02 -35.67 -19.53
N MET A 401 0.40 -34.83 -20.37
CA MET A 401 -0.89 -35.11 -21.02
C MET A 401 -0.77 -35.89 -22.34
N GLY A 402 0.44 -35.98 -22.91
CA GLY A 402 0.70 -36.66 -24.18
C GLY A 402 1.47 -37.97 -23.99
N PRO A 403 1.22 -39.01 -24.82
CA PRO A 403 2.00 -40.24 -24.76
C PRO A 403 3.50 -39.96 -24.90
N LYS A 404 4.33 -40.62 -24.09
CA LYS A 404 5.79 -40.43 -24.07
C LYS A 404 6.28 -39.02 -23.68
N ALA A 405 5.41 -38.18 -23.11
CA ALA A 405 5.84 -36.88 -22.61
C ALA A 405 6.84 -37.04 -21.45
N SER A 406 7.85 -36.16 -21.43
CA SER A 406 8.88 -36.11 -20.40
C SER A 406 8.87 -34.78 -19.65
N GLY A 407 9.06 -34.81 -18.33
CA GLY A 407 9.12 -33.61 -17.50
C GLY A 407 10.29 -33.64 -16.51
N GLU A 408 10.99 -32.51 -16.37
CA GLU A 408 12.08 -32.37 -15.39
C GLU A 408 11.89 -31.10 -14.58
N VAL A 409 12.06 -31.20 -13.26
CA VAL A 409 12.10 -30.04 -12.36
C VAL A 409 13.34 -30.11 -11.49
N LEU A 410 14.18 -29.08 -11.62
CA LEU A 410 15.35 -28.82 -10.80
C LEU A 410 15.02 -27.68 -9.85
N SER A 411 15.10 -27.92 -8.55
CA SER A 411 14.80 -26.93 -7.51
C SER A 411 15.98 -26.77 -6.58
N VAL A 412 16.36 -25.52 -6.29
CA VAL A 412 17.35 -25.17 -5.28
C VAL A 412 16.74 -24.17 -4.30
N ALA A 413 16.90 -24.41 -3.01
CA ALA A 413 16.45 -23.53 -1.94
C ALA A 413 17.58 -23.25 -0.94
N TYR A 414 17.73 -21.98 -0.54
CA TYR A 414 18.66 -21.56 0.52
C TYR A 414 17.86 -20.84 1.61
N ALA A 415 17.96 -21.32 2.86
CA ALA A 415 17.30 -20.75 4.02
C ALA A 415 18.36 -20.23 5.01
N GLY A 416 18.43 -18.90 5.16
CA GLY A 416 19.27 -18.22 6.16
C GLY A 416 18.52 -17.79 7.42
N PRO A 417 19.04 -16.80 8.19
CA PRO A 417 18.50 -16.40 9.49
C PRO A 417 16.99 -16.11 9.49
N GLY A 418 16.23 -16.93 10.21
CA GLY A 418 14.77 -16.83 10.35
C GLY A 418 14.00 -16.97 9.02
N GLN A 419 14.60 -17.54 7.98
CA GLN A 419 13.92 -17.82 6.71
C GLN A 419 13.28 -19.20 6.72
N HIS A 420 12.12 -19.32 6.07
CA HIS A 420 11.49 -20.61 5.79
C HIS A 420 11.29 -20.76 4.28
N GLN A 421 11.94 -21.77 3.69
CA GLN A 421 11.81 -22.09 2.27
C GLN A 421 11.01 -23.39 2.12
N ASP A 422 9.74 -23.32 1.71
CA ASP A 422 8.91 -24.50 1.38
C ASP A 422 8.83 -24.65 -0.15
N ALA A 423 9.76 -25.42 -0.70
CA ALA A 423 9.93 -25.60 -2.13
C ALA A 423 9.68 -27.05 -2.54
N GLY A 424 9.24 -27.29 -3.76
CA GLY A 424 9.15 -28.64 -4.31
C GLY A 424 8.53 -28.63 -5.68
N ALA A 425 7.90 -29.72 -6.08
CA ALA A 425 7.38 -29.87 -7.44
C ALA A 425 6.20 -30.82 -7.50
N LYS A 426 5.37 -30.70 -8.53
CA LYS A 426 4.29 -31.65 -8.83
C LYS A 426 4.48 -32.25 -10.21
N MET A 427 4.49 -33.58 -10.31
CA MET A 427 4.50 -34.32 -11.57
C MET A 427 3.19 -35.09 -11.69
N ILE A 428 2.39 -34.79 -12.72
CA ILE A 428 1.09 -35.41 -12.95
C ILE A 428 1.16 -36.19 -14.27
N HIS A 429 1.17 -37.52 -14.17
CA HIS A 429 1.19 -38.44 -15.29
C HIS A 429 -0.25 -38.80 -15.68
N VAL A 430 -0.68 -38.36 -16.87
CA VAL A 430 -2.04 -38.61 -17.40
C VAL A 430 -2.00 -39.54 -18.61
N ALA A 431 -0.95 -39.47 -19.42
CA ALA A 431 -0.79 -40.29 -20.62
C ALA A 431 0.18 -41.48 -20.42
N PRO A 432 0.08 -42.52 -21.26
CA PRO A 432 0.95 -43.69 -21.18
C PRO A 432 2.41 -43.37 -21.58
N GLU A 433 3.32 -44.19 -21.09
CA GLU A 433 4.78 -44.16 -21.34
C GLU A 433 5.46 -42.84 -20.94
N THR A 434 4.87 -42.09 -20.01
CA THR A 434 5.40 -40.78 -19.58
C THR A 434 6.54 -40.92 -18.57
N THR A 435 7.50 -40.00 -18.61
CA THR A 435 8.68 -40.05 -17.73
C THR A 435 8.90 -38.73 -17.00
N SER A 436 9.21 -38.74 -15.70
CA SER A 436 9.53 -37.50 -14.98
C SER A 436 10.72 -37.63 -14.04
N THR A 437 11.42 -36.52 -13.81
CA THR A 437 12.48 -36.43 -12.80
C THR A 437 12.34 -35.15 -11.96
N ILE A 438 12.33 -35.29 -10.64
CA ILE A 438 12.41 -34.16 -9.70
C ILE A 438 13.75 -34.25 -8.97
N VAL A 439 14.56 -33.21 -9.07
CA VAL A 439 15.77 -33.05 -8.25
C VAL A 439 15.62 -31.78 -7.42
N SER A 440 15.57 -31.94 -6.10
CA SER A 440 15.49 -30.82 -5.16
C SER A 440 16.73 -30.81 -4.28
N LYS A 441 17.38 -29.65 -4.20
CA LYS A 441 18.51 -29.40 -3.30
C LYS A 441 18.17 -28.26 -2.33
N SER A 442 18.31 -28.49 -1.05
CA SER A 442 18.11 -27.45 -0.02
C SER A 442 19.36 -27.22 0.81
N ILE A 443 19.61 -25.97 1.15
CA ILE A 443 20.70 -25.56 2.04
C ILE A 443 20.07 -24.76 3.18
N SER A 444 20.37 -25.11 4.42
CA SER A 444 19.91 -24.38 5.61
C SER A 444 21.10 -23.88 6.43
N LYS A 445 21.05 -22.60 6.82
CA LYS A 445 22.05 -21.91 7.62
C LYS A 445 21.42 -20.93 8.64
N ASP A 446 22.12 -20.66 9.73
CA ASP A 446 21.85 -19.67 10.79
C ASP A 446 20.44 -19.80 11.38
N GLY A 447 19.99 -21.03 11.66
CA GLY A 447 18.63 -21.31 12.13
C GLY A 447 17.56 -21.29 11.03
N GLY A 448 17.96 -21.33 9.77
CA GLY A 448 17.05 -21.40 8.62
C GLY A 448 16.30 -22.73 8.52
N LEU A 449 15.05 -22.67 8.08
CA LEU A 449 14.20 -23.84 7.85
C LEU A 449 14.00 -24.07 6.35
N SER A 450 14.36 -25.24 5.86
CA SER A 450 13.98 -25.69 4.51
C SER A 450 12.95 -26.80 4.59
N THR A 451 11.99 -26.80 3.67
CA THR A 451 10.98 -27.84 3.52
C THR A 451 10.91 -28.23 2.06
N TYR A 452 11.18 -29.49 1.73
CA TYR A 452 10.80 -30.07 0.46
C TYR A 452 9.34 -30.54 0.51
N ARG A 453 8.53 -30.16 -0.48
CA ARG A 453 7.17 -30.69 -0.65
C ARG A 453 6.88 -31.09 -2.10
N GLY A 454 6.88 -32.39 -2.35
CA GLY A 454 6.67 -32.97 -3.68
C GLY A 454 5.34 -33.70 -3.81
N LEU A 455 4.73 -33.67 -5.00
CA LEU A 455 3.63 -34.55 -5.38
C LEU A 455 3.98 -35.30 -6.67
N VAL A 456 3.92 -36.62 -6.67
CA VAL A 456 3.89 -37.43 -7.88
C VAL A 456 2.53 -38.10 -7.97
N ARG A 457 1.77 -37.76 -9.01
CA ARG A 457 0.46 -38.33 -9.28
C ARG A 457 0.48 -39.09 -10.60
N VAL A 458 -0.03 -40.32 -10.60
CA VAL A 458 -0.20 -41.17 -11.78
C VAL A 458 -1.66 -41.54 -11.87
N GLU A 459 -2.36 -41.02 -12.88
CA GLU A 459 -3.77 -41.31 -13.13
C GLU A 459 -3.97 -42.72 -13.70
N GLU A 460 -5.18 -43.26 -13.51
CA GLU A 460 -5.61 -44.49 -14.16
C GLU A 460 -5.51 -44.37 -15.70
N GLY A 461 -4.82 -45.31 -16.36
CA GLY A 461 -4.58 -45.31 -17.80
C GLY A 461 -3.21 -44.77 -18.23
N ALA A 462 -2.43 -44.18 -17.32
CA ALA A 462 -1.05 -43.73 -17.55
C ALA A 462 -0.05 -44.91 -17.53
N LYS A 463 -0.30 -45.92 -18.36
CA LYS A 463 0.46 -47.18 -18.38
C LYS A 463 1.94 -46.96 -18.61
N HIS A 464 2.79 -47.73 -17.92
CA HIS A 464 4.25 -47.67 -18.02
C HIS A 464 4.85 -46.30 -17.66
N ALA A 465 4.15 -45.48 -16.86
CA ALA A 465 4.71 -44.23 -16.34
C ALA A 465 5.93 -44.47 -15.45
N LYS A 466 6.94 -43.60 -15.54
CA LYS A 466 8.16 -43.65 -14.72
C LYS A 466 8.42 -42.30 -14.06
N SER A 467 8.68 -42.30 -12.76
CA SER A 467 9.03 -41.08 -12.03
C SER A 467 10.17 -41.33 -11.06
N PHE A 468 11.13 -40.40 -11.00
CA PHE A 468 12.22 -40.44 -10.03
C PHE A 468 12.32 -39.11 -9.29
N VAL A 469 12.34 -39.16 -7.96
CA VAL A 469 12.40 -37.98 -7.08
C VAL A 469 13.63 -38.08 -6.19
N ARG A 470 14.58 -37.15 -6.33
CA ARG A 470 15.75 -37.02 -5.47
C ARG A 470 15.70 -35.72 -4.67
N CYS A 471 15.79 -35.83 -3.35
CA CYS A 471 15.81 -34.70 -2.42
C CYS A 471 17.11 -34.72 -1.62
N ASP A 472 18.00 -33.77 -1.85
CA ASP A 472 19.21 -33.63 -1.08
C ASP A 472 19.11 -32.38 -0.20
N ALA A 473 19.40 -32.50 1.09
CA ALA A 473 19.49 -31.38 2.02
C ALA A 473 20.90 -31.26 2.58
N LEU A 474 21.41 -30.04 2.67
CA LEU A 474 22.67 -29.68 3.28
C LEU A 474 22.41 -28.72 4.45
N ILE A 475 22.75 -29.13 5.67
CA ILE A 475 22.60 -28.32 6.88
C ILE A 475 24.00 -27.85 7.30
N LEU A 476 24.15 -26.53 7.46
CA LEU A 476 25.45 -25.88 7.68
C LEU A 476 25.78 -25.61 9.16
N ASP A 477 24.81 -25.75 10.07
CA ASP A 477 24.96 -25.52 11.51
C ASP A 477 24.02 -26.43 12.35
N GLU A 478 24.04 -26.26 13.67
CA GLU A 478 23.24 -27.06 14.59
C GLU A 478 21.79 -26.58 14.75
N ASP A 479 21.53 -25.29 14.54
CA ASP A 479 20.21 -24.66 14.77
C ASP A 479 19.26 -24.80 13.56
N SER A 480 19.82 -25.03 12.38
CA SER A 480 19.10 -25.14 11.12
C SER A 480 18.39 -26.47 10.96
N THR A 481 17.24 -26.44 10.28
CA THR A 481 16.39 -27.62 10.08
C THR A 481 16.06 -27.82 8.60
N SER A 482 15.86 -29.09 8.21
CA SER A 482 15.34 -29.46 6.90
C SER A 482 14.26 -30.54 7.03
N GLU A 483 13.11 -30.33 6.40
CA GLU A 483 11.99 -31.25 6.36
C GLU A 483 11.76 -31.75 4.93
N THR A 484 11.42 -33.03 4.76
CA THR A 484 11.07 -33.60 3.44
C THR A 484 9.69 -34.25 3.52
N LYS A 485 8.73 -33.74 2.73
CA LYS A 485 7.32 -34.15 2.72
C LYS A 485 6.89 -34.59 1.31
N PRO A 486 7.21 -35.84 0.91
CA PRO A 486 6.80 -36.37 -0.38
C PRO A 486 5.36 -36.90 -0.34
N TYR A 487 4.61 -36.68 -1.39
CA TYR A 487 3.28 -37.23 -1.62
C TYR A 487 3.29 -38.03 -2.93
N MET A 488 2.76 -39.25 -2.89
CA MET A 488 2.66 -40.13 -4.05
C MET A 488 1.24 -40.69 -4.16
N GLU A 489 0.59 -40.38 -5.27
CA GLU A 489 -0.77 -40.83 -5.63
C GLU A 489 -0.66 -41.68 -6.90
N VAL A 490 -0.68 -43.01 -6.77
CA VAL A 490 -0.43 -43.92 -7.91
C VAL A 490 -1.64 -44.80 -8.14
N GLU A 491 -2.40 -44.49 -9.19
CA GLU A 491 -3.62 -45.21 -9.57
C GLU A 491 -3.39 -46.25 -10.69
N GLU A 492 -2.17 -46.37 -11.20
CA GLU A 492 -1.80 -47.32 -12.25
C GLU A 492 -0.83 -48.40 -11.76
N ARG A 493 -1.07 -49.66 -12.14
CA ARG A 493 -0.37 -50.83 -11.57
C ARG A 493 1.02 -51.07 -12.12
N ASP A 494 1.27 -50.64 -13.36
CA ASP A 494 2.54 -50.85 -14.06
C ASP A 494 3.47 -49.62 -14.02
N ALA A 495 3.13 -48.62 -13.19
CA ALA A 495 3.95 -47.44 -12.95
C ALA A 495 5.17 -47.75 -12.08
N GLN A 496 6.30 -47.11 -12.38
CA GLN A 496 7.56 -47.25 -11.65
C GLN A 496 7.96 -45.91 -11.02
N ILE A 497 7.83 -45.81 -9.70
CA ILE A 497 8.11 -44.58 -8.95
C ILE A 497 9.24 -44.83 -7.95
N GLY A 498 10.28 -44.01 -8.01
CA GLY A 498 11.39 -44.02 -7.06
C GLY A 498 11.49 -42.70 -6.31
N HIS A 499 11.71 -42.76 -4.99
CA HIS A 499 12.00 -41.59 -4.17
C HIS A 499 13.23 -41.85 -3.29
N GLU A 500 14.17 -40.92 -3.34
CA GLU A 500 15.39 -40.90 -2.54
C GLU A 500 15.49 -39.54 -1.84
N ALA A 501 15.78 -39.55 -0.53
CA ALA A 501 15.99 -38.35 0.26
C ALA A 501 17.24 -38.50 1.14
N THR A 502 18.17 -37.56 1.03
CA THR A 502 19.45 -37.56 1.76
C THR A 502 19.60 -36.25 2.52
N VAL A 503 19.94 -36.33 3.80
CA VAL A 503 20.32 -35.16 4.61
C VAL A 503 21.81 -35.28 4.94
N SER A 504 22.58 -34.27 4.57
CA SER A 504 24.00 -34.16 4.85
C SER A 504 24.26 -32.97 5.76
N LYS A 505 25.14 -33.15 6.74
CA LYS A 505 25.72 -32.05 7.52
C LYS A 505 27.15 -31.83 7.04
N VAL A 506 27.62 -30.58 7.06
CA VAL A 506 29.04 -30.31 6.81
C VAL A 506 29.82 -30.82 8.03
N GLY A 507 30.66 -31.83 7.81
CA GLY A 507 31.47 -32.41 8.89
C GLY A 507 32.67 -31.52 9.21
N GLU A 508 33.01 -31.40 10.49
CA GLU A 508 34.19 -30.66 10.96
C GLU A 508 35.46 -31.15 10.26
N ASP A 509 35.58 -32.45 9.97
CA ASP A 509 36.71 -33.04 9.25
C ASP A 509 36.88 -32.50 7.81
N GLN A 510 35.77 -32.26 7.11
CA GLN A 510 35.80 -31.74 5.73
C GLN A 510 36.23 -30.27 5.71
N LEU A 511 35.68 -29.47 6.62
CA LEU A 511 36.07 -28.08 6.85
C LEU A 511 37.54 -28.00 7.26
N PHE A 512 37.96 -28.78 8.25
CA PHE A 512 39.33 -28.84 8.73
C PHE A 512 40.31 -29.24 7.61
N TYR A 513 39.97 -30.25 6.80
CA TYR A 513 40.80 -30.65 5.67
C TYR A 513 41.00 -29.50 4.69
N LEU A 514 39.93 -28.81 4.28
CA LEU A 514 40.01 -27.69 3.34
C LEU A 514 40.77 -26.49 3.92
N MET A 515 40.54 -26.17 5.20
CA MET A 515 41.27 -25.11 5.91
C MET A 515 42.76 -25.44 6.07
N SER A 516 43.11 -26.70 6.30
CA SER A 516 44.51 -27.16 6.36
C SER A 516 45.26 -26.97 5.03
N ARG A 517 44.52 -26.85 3.92
CA ARG A 517 45.04 -26.53 2.58
C ARG A 517 45.14 -25.03 2.30
N GLY A 518 44.87 -24.18 3.30
CA GLY A 518 45.04 -22.73 3.22
C GLY A 518 43.78 -21.97 2.82
N LEU A 519 42.61 -22.61 2.77
CA LEU A 519 41.33 -21.93 2.57
C LEU A 519 40.86 -21.30 3.89
N SER A 520 40.24 -20.12 3.81
CA SER A 520 39.45 -19.61 4.93
C SER A 520 38.25 -20.51 5.18
N GLU A 521 37.69 -20.48 6.38
CA GLU A 521 36.46 -21.21 6.69
C GLU A 521 35.32 -20.86 5.73
N SER A 522 35.15 -19.57 5.41
CA SER A 522 34.17 -19.09 4.43
C SER A 522 34.41 -19.64 3.02
N ALA A 523 35.67 -19.70 2.57
CA ALA A 523 36.03 -20.23 1.27
C ALA A 523 35.86 -21.76 1.22
N ALA A 524 36.22 -22.46 2.30
CA ALA A 524 36.00 -23.90 2.45
C ALA A 524 34.51 -24.25 2.41
N MET A 525 33.68 -23.51 3.15
CA MET A 525 32.23 -23.69 3.16
C MET A 525 31.61 -23.43 1.78
N SER A 526 32.01 -22.33 1.13
CA SER A 526 31.54 -22.00 -0.21
C SER A 526 31.90 -23.08 -1.23
N LEU A 527 33.09 -23.69 -1.12
CA LEU A 527 33.51 -24.79 -1.99
C LEU A 527 32.64 -26.04 -1.79
N ILE A 528 32.31 -26.38 -0.54
CA ILE A 528 31.42 -27.52 -0.22
C ILE A 528 30.02 -27.28 -0.76
N VAL A 529 29.46 -26.09 -0.52
CA VAL A 529 28.13 -25.70 -1.01
C VAL A 529 28.09 -25.71 -2.54
N ASN A 530 29.10 -25.15 -3.21
CA ASN A 530 29.21 -25.17 -4.67
C ASN A 530 29.29 -26.60 -5.24
N GLY A 531 30.05 -27.49 -4.59
CA GLY A 531 30.09 -28.91 -4.95
C GLY A 531 28.75 -29.60 -4.77
N PHE A 532 27.98 -29.23 -3.74
CA PHE A 532 26.66 -29.79 -3.49
C PHE A 532 25.63 -29.41 -4.56
N ILE A 533 25.69 -28.18 -5.08
CA ILE A 533 24.76 -27.65 -6.10
C ILE A 533 25.24 -27.86 -7.55
N GLU A 534 26.45 -28.39 -7.77
CA GLU A 534 27.08 -28.63 -9.09
C GLU A 534 26.17 -29.33 -10.11
N PRO A 535 25.36 -30.35 -9.73
CA PRO A 535 24.45 -31.00 -10.69
C PRO A 535 23.42 -30.05 -11.29
N VAL A 536 23.00 -29.02 -10.56
CA VAL A 536 22.03 -28.02 -11.04
C VAL A 536 22.75 -26.96 -11.87
N THR A 537 23.88 -26.44 -11.40
CA THR A 537 24.60 -25.39 -12.12
C THR A 537 25.10 -25.85 -13.49
N ARG A 538 25.37 -27.15 -13.67
CA ARG A 538 25.71 -27.74 -14.99
C ARG A 538 24.60 -27.72 -16.03
N THR A 539 23.34 -27.59 -15.60
CA THR A 539 22.19 -27.48 -16.51
C THR A 539 21.94 -26.04 -16.95
N LEU A 540 22.55 -25.07 -16.26
CA LEU A 540 22.40 -23.66 -16.58
C LEU A 540 23.41 -23.24 -17.66
N PRO A 541 23.03 -22.30 -18.56
CA PRO A 541 23.99 -21.63 -19.41
C PRO A 541 25.13 -21.01 -18.60
N MET A 542 26.35 -21.00 -19.16
CA MET A 542 27.57 -20.63 -18.45
C MET A 542 27.49 -19.24 -17.80
N GLU A 543 26.84 -18.27 -18.45
CA GLU A 543 26.62 -16.93 -17.91
C GLU A 543 25.81 -16.95 -16.60
N TYR A 544 24.75 -17.76 -16.53
CA TYR A 544 23.92 -17.89 -15.33
C TYR A 544 24.58 -18.74 -14.24
N ALA A 545 25.39 -19.72 -14.62
CA ALA A 545 26.14 -20.53 -13.67
C ALA A 545 27.17 -19.68 -12.89
N VAL A 546 27.85 -18.75 -13.57
CA VAL A 546 28.81 -17.82 -12.93
C VAL A 546 28.11 -16.88 -11.96
N GLU A 547 26.99 -16.27 -12.37
CA GLU A 547 26.21 -15.38 -11.50
C GLU A 547 25.63 -16.14 -10.30
N TRP A 548 25.21 -17.38 -10.50
CA TRP A 548 24.72 -18.23 -9.42
C TRP A 548 25.78 -18.50 -8.36
N SER A 549 26.99 -18.89 -8.76
CA SER A 549 28.10 -19.10 -7.82
C SER A 549 28.41 -17.83 -7.03
N ARG A 550 28.37 -16.67 -7.68
CA ARG A 550 28.59 -15.37 -7.03
C ARG A 550 27.48 -15.02 -6.02
N LEU A 551 26.22 -15.32 -6.35
CA LEU A 551 25.10 -15.13 -5.43
C LEU A 551 25.20 -16.01 -4.18
N ILE A 552 25.64 -17.27 -4.34
CA ILE A 552 25.87 -18.16 -3.22
C ILE A 552 27.00 -17.64 -2.32
N GLU A 553 28.12 -17.19 -2.91
CA GLU A 553 29.22 -16.58 -2.15
C GLU A 553 28.76 -15.35 -1.35
N LEU A 554 27.95 -14.47 -1.96
CA LEU A 554 27.37 -13.31 -1.27
C LEU A 554 26.47 -13.70 -0.08
N GLN A 555 25.68 -14.76 -0.21
CA GLN A 555 24.86 -15.27 0.90
C GLN A 555 25.73 -15.93 2.00
N MET A 556 26.96 -16.32 1.69
CA MET A 556 27.92 -16.88 2.64
C MET A 556 28.74 -15.80 3.38
N GLU A 557 29.06 -14.68 2.72
CA GLU A 557 29.87 -13.58 3.29
C GLU A 557 29.13 -12.77 4.37
N GLY A 558 27.80 -12.69 4.30
CA GLY A 558 26.97 -11.92 5.25
C GLY A 558 26.72 -12.56 6.63
N ALA A 559 27.35 -13.71 6.91
CA ALA A 559 27.06 -14.55 8.08
C ALA A 559 28.33 -14.86 8.91
N VAL A 560 29.28 -13.93 8.93
CA VAL A 560 30.42 -13.95 9.86
C VAL A 560 30.27 -12.76 10.80
N GLY A 561 29.69 -13.02 11.98
CA GLY A 561 29.48 -12.05 13.05
C GLY A 561 28.42 -12.50 14.02
#